data_AF-A0A502BM52-F1
#
_entry.id   AF-A0A502BM52-F1
#
_cell.length_a   1.000
_cell.length_b   1.000
_cell.length_c   1.000
_cell.angle_alpha   90.00
_cell.angle_beta   90.00
_cell.angle_gamma   90.00
#
_symmetry.space_group_name_H-M   'P 1'
#
loop_
_entity.id
_entity.type
_entity.pdbx_description
1 polymer ?
#
loop_
_entity_poly.entity_id
_entity_poly.type
_entity_poly.pdbx_seq_one_letter_code
_entity_poly.pdbx_strand_id
1 'polypeptide(L)'
;MTDFARLVRSQLIGGEPIVGVAIGVGMAAIPAARGGADFILALNAGRYRVMGAPSLASMLPLADANQFTDEFAQREFLGRVSIPVFFGASSFDPRLDLKRLADNLASAGYAGIANFPSSIHYSGRFRQALEESGMGFDREVEMLHHARNAGLAAFGYAKTISEVAKLEAADIDILCLNFGWNAGGMRNVAQEFTLDEASDRARRIFRRLRQSNPDLICLVEGGPIVTPDDMYRVWQEAKADGYVGGSTFDRVPVESAIYQMTSAFKTVGRLRQVDQVQTRADVEIRRLTGIVGQSAAMQTVISQIDRLSMLPLPILIVGEVGTGRMTVARSLHVLGRRGGSFIQLLAAEVNRAPEKVLGGTLGSAANDSHSRKTQTTTSHYGHESVLLRDNETVVIDNAEELSAEALKIIQNWDEERRPSGKNDQVSGARLILVSQPAREFDLAVLHLFQAAIIQIPPLRDRPEDVLAYSRHYLSQLAPVSPTGAPMGPKLELLPDAIRKLYAHDWPGNIRELRKVIVQATMRAKGGLIGASELSWSSNVQKAEDNIADEDSVVLNPMTEAEWLLDALRRNRFRRGETADFLGISRKTLYNRMRSLGLLR
;
A
#
# COMPACT_ATOMS: atom_id res chain seq x y z
N MET A 1 24.42 7.94 40.61
CA MET A 1 24.00 7.62 39.23
C MET A 1 24.64 6.32 38.81
N THR A 2 23.81 5.32 38.49
CA THR A 2 24.24 4.07 37.86
C THR A 2 24.82 4.33 36.47
N ASP A 3 25.65 3.43 35.94
CA ASP A 3 26.21 3.57 34.58
C ASP A 3 25.12 3.60 33.50
N PHE A 4 23.99 2.92 33.77
CA PHE A 4 22.78 3.00 32.95
C PHE A 4 22.20 4.41 32.88
N ALA A 5 21.98 5.07 34.03
CA ALA A 5 21.44 6.43 34.05
C ALA A 5 22.32 7.42 33.27
N ARG A 6 23.64 7.19 33.22
CA ARG A 6 24.58 8.01 32.43
C ARG A 6 24.46 7.74 30.92
N LEU A 7 24.34 6.48 30.52
CA LEU A 7 24.12 6.07 29.13
C LEU A 7 22.82 6.69 28.60
N VAL A 8 21.72 6.55 29.34
CA VAL A 8 20.41 7.04 28.93
C VAL A 8 20.34 8.57 28.85
N ARG A 9 21.02 9.29 29.74
CA ARG A 9 21.06 10.77 29.64
C ARG A 9 21.71 11.28 28.36
N SER A 10 22.70 10.55 27.81
CA SER A 10 23.32 10.95 26.54
C SER A 10 22.34 10.87 25.36
N GLN A 11 21.44 9.88 25.36
CA GLN A 11 20.37 9.72 24.37
C GLN A 11 19.33 10.85 24.47
N LEU A 12 18.90 11.19 25.70
CA LEU A 12 17.90 12.25 25.94
C LEU A 12 18.37 13.63 25.46
N ILE A 13 19.67 13.91 25.47
CA ILE A 13 20.23 15.16 24.94
C ILE A 13 20.06 15.24 23.41
N GLY A 14 19.99 14.10 22.72
CA GLY A 14 19.73 14.00 21.29
C GLY A 14 18.28 14.28 20.88
N GLY A 15 17.35 14.37 21.83
CA GLY A 15 15.93 14.65 21.57
C GLY A 15 15.10 13.43 21.11
N GLU A 16 15.65 12.23 21.21
CA GLU A 16 14.98 10.97 20.88
C GLU A 16 14.32 10.34 22.13
N PRO A 17 13.13 9.72 22.00
CA PRO A 17 12.49 9.04 23.12
C PRO A 17 13.21 7.74 23.46
N ILE A 18 13.32 7.44 24.76
CA ILE A 18 13.83 6.16 25.24
C ILE A 18 12.84 5.05 24.89
N VAL A 19 13.32 3.92 24.37
CA VAL A 19 12.49 2.75 24.07
C VAL A 19 12.97 1.52 24.83
N GLY A 20 12.18 1.11 25.82
CA GLY A 20 12.34 -0.18 26.49
C GLY A 20 11.45 -1.26 25.88
N VAL A 21 11.99 -2.45 25.66
CA VAL A 21 11.25 -3.57 25.06
C VAL A 21 11.18 -4.77 26.00
N ALA A 22 9.97 -5.21 26.34
CA ALA A 22 9.79 -6.39 27.19
C ALA A 22 9.70 -7.67 26.35
N ILE A 23 10.79 -8.44 26.34
CA ILE A 23 11.03 -9.58 25.44
C ILE A 23 11.10 -10.91 26.21
N GLY A 24 10.42 -11.94 25.69
CA GLY A 24 10.42 -13.29 26.25
C GLY A 24 11.28 -14.35 25.54
N VAL A 25 11.94 -13.99 24.44
CA VAL A 25 12.68 -14.95 23.61
C VAL A 25 13.88 -14.33 22.90
N GLY A 26 14.98 -15.06 22.80
CA GLY A 26 16.23 -14.59 22.16
C GLY A 26 16.04 -14.16 20.71
N MET A 27 15.16 -14.82 19.94
CA MET A 27 14.89 -14.46 18.54
C MET A 27 14.28 -13.07 18.37
N ALA A 28 13.65 -12.52 19.41
CA ALA A 28 13.10 -11.15 19.40
C ALA A 28 14.07 -10.15 20.05
N ALA A 29 14.93 -10.59 20.97
CA ALA A 29 15.86 -9.73 21.70
C ALA A 29 16.92 -9.10 20.78
N ILE A 30 17.55 -9.91 19.91
CA ILE A 30 18.61 -9.44 19.01
C ILE A 30 18.07 -8.43 17.98
N PRO A 31 16.95 -8.71 17.27
CA PRO A 31 16.37 -7.73 16.35
C PRO A 31 15.92 -6.45 17.05
N ALA A 32 15.37 -6.53 18.27
CA ALA A 32 14.94 -5.34 18.99
C ALA A 32 16.14 -4.44 19.35
N ALA A 33 17.26 -5.02 19.79
CA ALA A 33 18.50 -4.28 20.01
C ALA A 33 19.03 -3.63 18.72
N ARG A 34 18.99 -4.36 17.58
CA ARG A 34 19.37 -3.81 16.27
C ARG A 34 18.41 -2.74 15.76
N GLY A 35 17.16 -2.79 16.19
CA GLY A 35 16.13 -1.80 15.89
C GLY A 35 16.26 -0.50 16.69
N GLY A 36 17.24 -0.39 17.60
CA GLY A 36 17.50 0.81 18.38
C GLY A 36 16.79 0.85 19.74
N ALA A 37 16.36 -0.29 20.30
CA ALA A 37 15.90 -0.31 21.69
C ALA A 37 17.05 0.08 22.64
N ASP A 38 16.74 0.89 23.66
CA ASP A 38 17.73 1.34 24.64
C ASP A 38 18.02 0.30 25.72
N PHE A 39 17.03 -0.54 26.03
CA PHE A 39 17.18 -1.66 26.96
C PHE A 39 16.12 -2.73 26.73
N ILE A 40 16.43 -3.94 27.20
CA ILE A 40 15.51 -5.07 27.21
C ILE A 40 15.00 -5.30 28.63
N LEU A 41 13.71 -5.55 28.78
CA LEU A 41 13.10 -6.07 30.00
C LEU A 41 12.83 -7.56 29.85
N ALA A 42 13.56 -8.39 30.60
CA ALA A 42 13.27 -9.81 30.74
C ALA A 42 12.11 -9.96 31.73
N LEU A 43 10.90 -10.17 31.22
CA LEU A 43 9.70 -10.39 32.05
C LEU A 43 9.12 -11.78 31.77
N ASN A 44 8.67 -12.49 32.81
CA ASN A 44 7.90 -13.73 32.64
C ASN A 44 6.66 -13.54 31.75
N ALA A 45 6.03 -12.36 31.75
CA ALA A 45 4.94 -12.01 30.82
C ALA A 45 5.36 -12.07 29.35
N GLY A 46 6.61 -11.69 29.04
CA GLY A 46 7.19 -11.88 27.70
C GLY A 46 7.23 -13.35 27.33
N ARG A 47 7.72 -14.19 28.24
CA ARG A 47 7.83 -15.63 27.99
C ARG A 47 6.47 -16.29 27.77
N TYR A 48 5.47 -15.95 28.58
CA TYR A 48 4.11 -16.45 28.38
C TYR A 48 3.51 -16.02 27.04
N ARG A 49 3.74 -14.77 26.61
CA ARG A 49 3.25 -14.27 25.31
C ARG A 49 3.78 -15.08 24.14
N VAL A 50 5.07 -15.37 24.12
CA VAL A 50 5.68 -16.17 23.04
C VAL A 50 5.29 -17.66 23.11
N MET A 51 4.83 -18.13 24.27
CA MET A 51 4.18 -19.45 24.43
C MET A 51 2.70 -19.45 23.99
N GLY A 52 2.15 -18.32 23.53
CA GLY A 52 0.74 -18.20 23.12
C GLY A 52 -0.24 -17.94 24.26
N ALA A 53 0.25 -17.66 25.48
CA ALA A 53 -0.56 -17.30 26.64
C ALA A 53 -0.66 -15.77 26.80
N PRO A 54 -1.73 -15.22 27.41
CA PRO A 54 -1.84 -13.79 27.64
C PRO A 54 -0.85 -13.32 28.73
N SER A 55 -0.45 -12.04 28.70
CA SER A 55 0.43 -11.45 29.72
C SER A 55 -0.09 -11.65 31.15
N LEU A 56 -1.41 -11.71 31.33
CA LEU A 56 -2.04 -11.96 32.63
C LEU A 56 -1.58 -13.26 33.29
N ALA A 57 -1.15 -14.26 32.52
CA ALA A 57 -0.60 -15.51 33.06
C ALA A 57 0.63 -15.28 33.97
N SER A 58 1.37 -14.18 33.76
CA SER A 58 2.49 -13.77 34.63
C SER A 58 2.10 -13.50 36.08
N MET A 59 0.83 -13.19 36.34
CA MET A 59 0.32 -12.91 37.68
C MET A 59 -0.12 -14.18 38.42
N LEU A 60 -0.22 -15.32 37.75
CA LEU A 60 -0.75 -16.56 38.32
C LEU A 60 0.38 -17.43 38.92
N PRO A 61 0.10 -18.25 39.94
CA PRO A 61 1.07 -19.14 40.57
C PRO A 61 1.34 -20.39 39.70
N LEU A 62 1.85 -20.18 38.49
CA LEU A 62 2.12 -21.23 37.50
C LEU A 62 3.53 -21.83 37.64
N ALA A 63 4.48 -21.02 38.12
CA ALA A 63 5.88 -21.37 38.35
C ALA A 63 6.52 -20.33 39.28
N ASP A 64 7.75 -20.61 39.76
CA ASP A 64 8.60 -19.58 40.34
C ASP A 64 8.92 -18.53 39.27
N ALA A 65 8.39 -17.32 39.43
CA ALA A 65 8.52 -16.26 38.45
C ALA A 65 9.96 -15.77 38.28
N ASN A 66 10.77 -15.78 39.34
CA ASN A 66 12.17 -15.33 39.29
C ASN A 66 13.02 -16.37 38.58
N GLN A 67 12.92 -17.64 39.00
CA GLN A 67 13.64 -18.72 38.33
C GLN A 67 13.26 -18.81 36.85
N PHE A 68 11.95 -18.75 36.54
CA PHE A 68 11.48 -18.83 35.16
C PHE A 68 12.01 -17.69 34.30
N THR A 69 12.08 -16.47 34.83
CA THR A 69 12.62 -15.30 34.12
C THR A 69 14.10 -15.43 33.86
N ASP A 70 14.86 -15.85 34.87
CA ASP A 70 16.31 -15.96 34.81
C ASP A 70 16.76 -17.04 33.82
N GLU A 71 16.07 -18.19 33.82
CA GLU A 71 16.38 -19.31 32.94
C GLU A 71 16.38 -18.94 31.45
N PHE A 72 15.33 -18.25 30.97
CA PHE A 72 15.28 -17.89 29.55
C PHE A 72 16.20 -16.70 29.25
N ALA A 73 16.30 -15.71 30.13
CA ALA A 73 17.12 -14.54 29.89
C ALA A 73 18.60 -14.92 29.77
N GLN A 74 19.14 -15.67 30.74
CA GLN A 74 20.54 -16.12 30.72
C GLN A 74 20.86 -17.01 29.53
N ARG A 75 19.96 -17.95 29.19
CA ARG A 75 20.21 -18.91 28.12
C ARG A 75 20.06 -18.32 26.72
N GLU A 76 19.26 -17.27 26.57
CA GLU A 76 18.83 -16.82 25.25
C GLU A 76 19.43 -15.47 24.83
N PHE A 77 19.53 -14.48 25.73
CA PHE A 77 19.93 -13.13 25.33
C PHE A 77 20.79 -12.31 26.32
N LEU A 78 20.83 -12.64 27.61
CA LEU A 78 21.76 -11.98 28.55
C LEU A 78 23.20 -12.22 28.08
N GLY A 79 23.99 -11.16 27.97
CA GLY A 79 25.36 -11.21 27.44
C GLY A 79 25.47 -11.44 25.92
N ARG A 80 24.35 -11.52 25.18
CA ARG A 80 24.35 -11.67 23.71
C ARG A 80 23.83 -10.43 22.97
N VAL A 81 23.11 -9.56 23.67
CA VAL A 81 22.70 -8.25 23.15
C VAL A 81 23.69 -7.18 23.62
N SER A 82 23.88 -6.15 22.81
CA SER A 82 24.80 -5.04 23.09
C SER A 82 24.21 -3.97 24.02
N ILE A 83 22.94 -4.12 24.41
CA ILE A 83 22.20 -3.16 25.21
C ILE A 83 21.89 -3.72 26.60
N PRO A 84 21.69 -2.85 27.60
CA PRO A 84 21.32 -3.24 28.96
C PRO A 84 20.10 -4.18 29.02
N VAL A 85 20.18 -5.18 29.90
CA VAL A 85 19.07 -6.10 30.19
C VAL A 85 18.64 -5.93 31.64
N PHE A 86 17.37 -5.59 31.82
CA PHE A 86 16.70 -5.47 33.12
C PHE A 86 15.95 -6.75 33.44
N PHE A 87 15.98 -7.15 34.71
CA PHE A 87 15.29 -8.32 35.22
C PHE A 87 13.96 -7.94 35.86
N GLY A 88 12.84 -8.51 35.40
CA GLY A 88 11.56 -8.43 36.11
C GLY A 88 11.57 -9.37 37.30
N ALA A 89 11.67 -8.81 38.52
CA ALA A 89 11.66 -9.58 39.75
C ALA A 89 10.28 -9.58 40.42
N SER A 90 9.87 -10.77 40.85
CA SER A 90 8.73 -11.01 41.73
C SER A 90 9.17 -10.95 43.18
N SER A 91 8.48 -10.15 44.00
CA SER A 91 8.65 -10.11 45.45
C SER A 91 7.60 -10.94 46.20
N PHE A 92 6.66 -11.58 45.48
CA PHE A 92 5.49 -12.25 46.07
C PHE A 92 5.80 -13.53 46.87
N ASP A 93 6.96 -14.16 46.68
CA ASP A 93 7.35 -15.29 47.53
C ASP A 93 7.82 -14.76 48.90
N PRO A 94 7.10 -15.05 50.01
CA PRO A 94 7.48 -14.56 51.32
C PRO A 94 8.77 -15.22 51.85
N ARG A 95 9.23 -16.32 51.25
CA ARG A 95 10.49 -17.01 51.62
C ARG A 95 11.72 -16.36 50.98
N LEU A 96 11.51 -15.43 50.06
CA LEU A 96 12.57 -14.79 49.28
C LEU A 96 13.33 -13.77 50.14
N ASP A 97 14.65 -13.92 50.17
CA ASP A 97 15.59 -12.90 50.63
C ASP A 97 15.84 -11.92 49.49
N LEU A 98 15.26 -10.72 49.58
CA LEU A 98 15.29 -9.70 48.54
C LEU A 98 16.69 -9.14 48.32
N LYS A 99 17.50 -9.02 49.38
CA LYS A 99 18.89 -8.57 49.26
C LYS A 99 19.71 -9.59 48.48
N ARG A 100 19.62 -10.86 48.87
CA ARG A 100 20.35 -11.94 48.17
C ARG A 100 19.91 -12.08 46.72
N LEU A 101 18.62 -11.88 46.42
CA LEU A 101 18.15 -11.84 45.04
C LEU A 101 18.85 -10.72 44.24
N ALA A 102 18.88 -9.50 44.77
CA ALA A 102 19.55 -8.37 44.12
C ALA A 102 21.05 -8.63 43.89
N ASP A 103 21.76 -9.12 44.91
CA ASP A 103 23.20 -9.44 44.83
C ASP A 103 23.49 -10.51 43.75
N ASN A 104 22.63 -11.54 43.66
CA ASN A 104 22.75 -12.59 42.65
C ASN A 104 22.51 -12.06 41.23
N LEU A 105 21.49 -11.22 41.04
CA LEU A 105 21.18 -10.63 39.73
C LEU A 105 22.27 -9.65 39.27
N ALA A 106 22.86 -8.88 40.19
CA ALA A 106 24.03 -8.05 39.89
C ALA A 106 25.21 -8.90 39.42
N SER A 107 25.48 -10.00 40.13
CA SER A 107 26.56 -10.94 39.79
C SER A 107 26.32 -11.65 38.45
N ALA A 108 25.06 -11.88 38.06
CA ALA A 108 24.70 -12.47 36.77
C ALA A 108 24.88 -11.50 35.58
N GLY A 109 25.06 -10.20 35.83
CA GLY A 109 25.31 -9.19 34.80
C GLY A 109 24.06 -8.48 34.28
N TYR A 110 22.94 -8.52 35.02
CA TYR A 110 21.81 -7.65 34.73
C TYR A 110 22.16 -6.18 35.02
N ALA A 111 21.54 -5.27 34.28
CA ALA A 111 21.76 -3.83 34.44
C ALA A 111 20.82 -3.19 35.47
N GLY A 112 19.69 -3.85 35.76
CA GLY A 112 18.67 -3.32 36.66
C GLY A 112 17.59 -4.33 37.02
N ILE A 113 16.76 -3.97 37.99
CA ILE A 113 15.60 -4.74 38.44
C ILE A 113 14.34 -3.90 38.23
N ALA A 114 13.32 -4.52 37.64
CA ALA A 114 11.96 -4.00 37.57
C ALA A 114 11.05 -4.76 38.56
N ASN A 115 10.16 -4.06 39.25
CA ASN A 115 9.11 -4.71 40.05
C ASN A 115 8.05 -5.33 39.12
N PHE A 116 8.28 -6.55 38.67
CA PHE A 116 7.34 -7.28 37.82
C PHE A 116 7.53 -8.80 37.97
N PRO A 117 6.47 -9.61 38.15
CA PRO A 117 5.06 -9.26 38.32
C PRO A 117 4.79 -8.31 39.49
N SER A 118 3.79 -7.44 39.34
CA SER A 118 3.53 -6.38 40.32
C SER A 118 2.08 -6.34 40.80
N SER A 119 1.91 -6.02 42.07
CA SER A 119 0.64 -5.85 42.75
C SER A 119 -0.22 -4.75 42.14
N ILE A 120 0.35 -3.83 41.34
CA ILE A 120 -0.40 -2.82 40.58
C ILE A 120 -1.44 -3.40 39.62
N HIS A 121 -1.33 -4.69 39.28
CA HIS A 121 -2.29 -5.38 38.42
C HIS A 121 -3.45 -6.03 39.18
N TYR A 122 -3.41 -6.06 40.52
CA TYR A 122 -4.53 -6.47 41.36
C TYR A 122 -5.38 -5.26 41.79
N SER A 123 -6.68 -5.50 42.03
CA SER A 123 -7.62 -4.49 42.51
C SER A 123 -8.57 -5.05 43.58
N GLY A 124 -9.36 -4.16 44.18
CA GLY A 124 -10.39 -4.52 45.15
C GLY A 124 -9.87 -5.21 46.40
N ARG A 125 -10.70 -6.09 46.98
CA ARG A 125 -10.40 -6.79 48.25
C ARG A 125 -9.13 -7.64 48.19
N PHE A 126 -8.83 -8.22 47.04
CA PHE A 126 -7.62 -9.03 46.88
C PHE A 126 -6.35 -8.18 46.96
N ARG A 127 -6.32 -7.04 46.28
CA ARG A 127 -5.20 -6.08 46.42
C ARG A 127 -5.04 -5.61 47.87
N GLN A 128 -6.14 -5.28 48.54
CA GLN A 128 -6.09 -4.86 49.94
C GLN A 128 -5.48 -5.93 50.85
N ALA A 129 -5.88 -7.20 50.68
CA ALA A 129 -5.34 -8.30 51.48
C ALA A 129 -3.83 -8.52 51.24
N LEU A 130 -3.33 -8.30 50.02
CA LEU A 130 -1.89 -8.35 49.73
C LEU A 130 -1.12 -7.26 50.48
N GLU A 131 -1.63 -6.03 50.49
CA GLU A 131 -1.02 -4.92 51.25
C GLU A 131 -1.00 -5.22 52.76
N GLU A 132 -2.14 -5.65 53.32
CA GLU A 132 -2.27 -5.95 54.76
C GLU A 132 -1.40 -7.13 55.22
N SER A 133 -1.06 -8.06 54.32
CA SER A 133 -0.20 -9.21 54.61
C SER A 133 1.30 -8.95 54.39
N GLY A 134 1.68 -7.73 54.01
CA GLY A 134 3.08 -7.38 53.74
C GLY A 134 3.62 -7.96 52.42
N MET A 135 2.75 -8.45 51.54
CA MET A 135 3.09 -8.95 50.20
C MET A 135 2.69 -7.95 49.09
N GLY A 136 2.28 -6.75 49.47
CA GLY A 136 1.86 -5.68 48.58
C GLY A 136 3.01 -4.82 48.06
N PHE A 137 2.68 -3.60 47.64
CA PHE A 137 3.60 -2.74 46.90
C PHE A 137 4.80 -2.29 47.72
N ASP A 138 4.69 -2.17 49.05
CA ASP A 138 5.83 -1.79 49.91
C ASP A 138 6.98 -2.79 49.84
N ARG A 139 6.67 -4.08 49.68
CA ARG A 139 7.70 -5.13 49.50
C ARG A 139 8.38 -5.05 48.14
N GLU A 140 7.66 -4.61 47.10
CA GLU A 140 8.26 -4.31 45.80
C GLU A 140 9.22 -3.11 45.88
N VAL A 141 8.85 -2.08 46.64
CA VAL A 141 9.69 -0.91 46.88
C VAL A 141 10.96 -1.28 47.66
N GLU A 142 10.86 -2.13 48.68
CA GLU A 142 12.00 -2.68 49.43
C GLU A 142 12.96 -3.44 48.50
N MET A 143 12.44 -4.25 47.59
CA MET A 143 13.24 -4.97 46.60
C MET A 143 14.02 -4.01 45.68
N LEU A 144 13.38 -2.93 45.21
CA LEU A 144 14.05 -1.91 44.39
C LEU A 144 15.12 -1.14 45.17
N HIS A 145 14.91 -0.90 46.46
CA HIS A 145 15.93 -0.35 47.34
C HIS A 145 17.15 -1.27 47.44
N HIS A 146 16.94 -2.59 47.60
CA HIS A 146 18.02 -3.58 47.58
C HIS A 146 18.74 -3.65 46.23
N ALA A 147 18.02 -3.54 45.11
CA ALA A 147 18.61 -3.47 43.77
C ALA A 147 19.66 -2.34 43.69
N ARG A 148 19.29 -1.15 44.16
CA ARG A 148 20.20 -0.02 44.19
C ARG A 148 21.42 -0.24 45.07
N ASN A 149 21.25 -0.83 46.24
CA ASN A 149 22.37 -1.15 47.13
C ASN A 149 23.33 -2.17 46.51
N ALA A 150 22.85 -3.01 45.58
CA ALA A 150 23.65 -3.94 44.78
C ALA A 150 24.25 -3.30 43.50
N GLY A 151 24.05 -2.00 43.28
CA GLY A 151 24.55 -1.29 42.10
C GLY A 151 23.71 -1.44 40.83
N LEU A 152 22.53 -2.06 40.94
CA LEU A 152 21.57 -2.22 39.85
C LEU A 152 20.68 -0.99 39.72
N ALA A 153 20.29 -0.63 38.49
CA ALA A 153 19.26 0.38 38.28
C ALA A 153 17.90 -0.10 38.79
N ALA A 154 17.18 0.74 39.53
CA ALA A 154 15.83 0.46 40.02
C ALA A 154 14.77 1.00 39.06
N PHE A 155 13.98 0.08 38.49
CA PHE A 155 12.87 0.37 37.60
C PHE A 155 11.54 0.12 38.33
N GLY A 156 10.76 1.17 38.54
CA GLY A 156 9.48 1.13 39.26
C GLY A 156 8.27 1.32 38.35
N TYR A 157 7.46 0.28 38.22
CA TYR A 157 6.10 0.34 37.70
C TYR A 157 5.12 0.87 38.74
N ALA A 158 4.29 1.84 38.35
CA ALA A 158 3.22 2.38 39.19
C ALA A 158 1.98 2.72 38.37
N LYS A 159 0.81 2.72 39.02
CA LYS A 159 -0.45 3.23 38.44
C LYS A 159 -0.96 4.45 39.17
N THR A 160 -0.89 4.45 40.50
CA THR A 160 -1.52 5.45 41.35
C THR A 160 -0.52 6.49 41.89
N ILE A 161 -1.03 7.65 42.30
CA ILE A 161 -0.19 8.70 42.90
C ILE A 161 0.48 8.21 44.21
N SER A 162 -0.20 7.33 44.96
CA SER A 162 0.35 6.73 46.19
C SER A 162 1.55 5.83 45.88
N GLU A 163 1.43 4.96 44.87
CA GLU A 163 2.53 4.11 44.41
C GLU A 163 3.70 4.94 43.88
N VAL A 164 3.41 6.00 43.10
CA VAL A 164 4.43 6.95 42.62
C VAL A 164 5.19 7.61 43.79
N ALA A 165 4.49 8.05 44.84
CA ALA A 165 5.13 8.68 46.00
C ALA A 165 6.02 7.70 46.78
N LYS A 166 5.61 6.42 46.89
CA LYS A 166 6.43 5.38 47.53
C LYS A 166 7.71 5.09 46.74
N LEU A 167 7.61 5.04 45.41
CA LEU A 167 8.76 4.87 44.52
C LEU A 167 9.70 6.08 44.55
N GLU A 168 9.16 7.30 44.56
CA GLU A 168 9.92 8.53 44.70
C GLU A 168 10.73 8.54 46.00
N ALA A 169 10.13 8.10 47.12
CA ALA A 169 10.81 7.98 48.41
C ALA A 169 11.94 6.92 48.43
N ALA A 170 11.89 5.95 47.51
CA ALA A 170 12.90 4.90 47.37
C ALA A 170 14.07 5.26 46.44
N ASP A 171 14.09 6.49 45.91
CA ASP A 171 15.17 7.01 45.04
C ASP A 171 15.45 6.11 43.83
N ILE A 172 14.40 5.64 43.15
CA ILE A 172 14.51 4.80 41.95
C ILE A 172 15.10 5.57 40.76
N ASP A 173 15.68 4.86 39.79
CA ASP A 173 16.26 5.47 38.59
C ASP A 173 15.21 5.73 37.48
N ILE A 174 14.21 4.86 37.36
CA ILE A 174 13.23 4.86 36.27
C ILE A 174 11.83 4.63 36.80
N LEU A 175 10.92 5.59 36.63
CA LEU A 175 9.50 5.43 36.92
C LEU A 175 8.73 5.19 35.62
N CYS A 176 7.99 4.08 35.54
CA CYS A 176 7.13 3.77 34.41
C CYS A 176 5.66 3.77 34.82
N LEU A 177 4.90 4.75 34.32
CA LEU A 177 3.45 4.80 34.53
C LEU A 177 2.76 3.77 33.64
N ASN A 178 2.09 2.81 34.27
CA ASN A 178 1.39 1.73 33.59
C ASN A 178 -0.11 2.09 33.44
N PHE A 179 -0.62 2.15 32.22
CA PHE A 179 -2.02 2.44 31.93
C PHE A 179 -2.89 1.19 31.76
N GLY A 180 -2.42 0.04 32.26
CA GLY A 180 -3.06 -1.26 32.13
C GLY A 180 -2.51 -2.08 30.97
N TRP A 181 -3.16 -3.21 30.71
CA TRP A 181 -2.75 -4.11 29.62
C TRP A 181 -3.05 -3.47 28.25
N ASN A 182 -2.11 -3.56 27.31
CA ASN A 182 -2.30 -3.00 25.97
C ASN A 182 -3.52 -3.60 25.25
N ALA A 183 -4.24 -2.77 24.50
CA ALA A 183 -5.22 -3.25 23.53
C ALA A 183 -4.52 -3.91 22.33
N GLY A 184 -5.12 -4.93 21.71
CA GLY A 184 -4.67 -5.44 20.41
C GLY A 184 -4.07 -6.85 20.37
N GLY A 185 -3.92 -7.36 19.14
CA GLY A 185 -3.71 -8.77 18.82
C GLY A 185 -5.04 -9.54 18.69
N MET A 186 -5.00 -10.86 18.59
CA MET A 186 -6.22 -11.70 18.42
C MET A 186 -7.17 -11.70 19.64
N ARG A 187 -6.79 -11.10 20.78
CA ARG A 187 -7.57 -11.09 22.02
C ARG A 187 -7.65 -9.67 22.57
N ASN A 188 -8.85 -9.12 22.64
CA ASN A 188 -9.09 -7.78 23.20
C ASN A 188 -9.13 -7.81 24.73
N VAL A 189 -8.46 -6.86 25.37
CA VAL A 189 -8.57 -6.58 26.80
C VAL A 189 -9.26 -5.22 26.96
N ALA A 190 -10.24 -5.14 27.88
CA ALA A 190 -10.94 -3.89 28.18
C ALA A 190 -9.96 -2.80 28.62
N GLN A 191 -10.12 -1.60 28.07
CA GLN A 191 -9.26 -0.45 28.33
C GLN A 191 -9.86 0.42 29.43
N GLU A 192 -9.00 0.86 30.35
CA GLU A 192 -9.39 1.76 31.46
C GLU A 192 -9.22 3.24 31.09
N PHE A 193 -8.35 3.55 30.12
CA PHE A 193 -8.01 4.92 29.72
C PHE A 193 -8.12 5.11 28.21
N THR A 194 -8.58 6.29 27.81
CA THR A 194 -8.35 6.86 26.48
C THR A 194 -6.92 7.41 26.36
N LEU A 195 -6.45 7.67 25.13
CA LEU A 195 -5.13 8.28 24.91
C LEU A 195 -4.99 9.65 25.58
N ASP A 196 -6.04 10.48 25.50
CA ASP A 196 -6.03 11.83 26.09
C ASP A 196 -5.98 11.77 27.62
N GLU A 197 -6.74 10.85 28.24
CA GLU A 197 -6.71 10.65 29.70
C GLU A 197 -5.36 10.12 30.19
N ALA A 198 -4.76 9.18 29.47
CA ALA A 198 -3.42 8.68 29.77
C ALA A 198 -2.37 9.80 29.66
N SER A 199 -2.44 10.59 28.59
CA SER A 199 -1.52 11.72 28.33
C SER A 199 -1.60 12.78 29.41
N ASP A 200 -2.81 13.23 29.75
CA ASP A 200 -3.03 14.26 30.76
C ASP A 200 -2.65 13.79 32.17
N ARG A 201 -2.93 12.52 32.50
CA ARG A 201 -2.50 11.92 33.77
C ARG A 201 -0.99 11.83 33.88
N ALA A 202 -0.30 11.33 32.84
CA ALA A 202 1.16 11.28 32.81
C ALA A 202 1.76 12.69 32.92
N ARG A 203 1.25 13.65 32.16
CA ARG A 203 1.69 15.06 32.18
C ARG A 203 1.67 15.65 33.59
N ARG A 204 0.57 15.45 34.32
CA ARG A 204 0.42 15.98 35.69
C ARG A 204 1.43 15.35 36.65
N ILE A 205 1.59 14.04 36.59
CA ILE A 205 2.49 13.30 37.48
C ILE A 205 3.94 13.66 37.18
N PHE A 206 4.36 13.60 35.92
CA PHE A 206 5.75 13.90 35.53
C PHE A 206 6.14 15.34 35.78
N ARG A 207 5.23 16.31 35.59
CA ARG A 207 5.51 17.71 35.93
C ARG A 207 5.86 17.87 37.40
N ARG A 208 5.16 17.17 38.30
CA ARG A 208 5.45 17.20 39.74
C ARG A 208 6.78 16.51 40.04
N LEU A 209 6.99 15.31 39.52
CA LEU A 209 8.22 14.53 39.77
C LEU A 209 9.48 15.27 39.30
N ARG A 210 9.41 15.97 38.16
CA ARG A 210 10.56 16.75 37.67
C ARG A 210 10.89 17.96 38.54
N GLN A 211 9.97 18.44 39.38
CA GLN A 211 10.27 19.51 40.33
C GLN A 211 11.08 19.02 41.52
N SER A 212 10.87 17.78 41.95
CA SER A 212 11.58 17.15 43.08
C SER A 212 12.84 16.42 42.64
N ASN A 213 12.78 15.69 41.52
CA ASN A 213 13.87 14.92 40.97
C ASN A 213 13.93 15.11 39.43
N PRO A 214 14.68 16.11 38.93
CA PRO A 214 14.82 16.35 37.49
C PRO A 214 15.59 15.24 36.76
N ASP A 215 16.24 14.38 37.54
CA ASP A 215 17.15 13.34 37.13
C ASP A 215 16.47 11.97 36.94
N LEU A 216 15.21 11.84 37.41
CA LEU A 216 14.36 10.65 37.28
C LEU A 216 13.85 10.46 35.85
N ILE A 217 14.07 9.27 35.29
CA ILE A 217 13.57 8.91 33.96
C ILE A 217 12.09 8.54 34.08
N CYS A 218 11.23 9.26 33.35
CA CYS A 218 9.77 9.12 33.38
C CYS A 218 9.24 8.47 32.10
N LEU A 219 8.89 7.18 32.16
CA LEU A 219 8.39 6.40 31.03
C LEU A 219 6.89 6.13 31.14
N VAL A 220 6.25 5.84 30.01
CA VAL A 220 4.85 5.37 29.96
C VAL A 220 4.78 3.96 29.35
N GLU A 221 3.82 3.16 29.79
CA GLU A 221 3.53 1.83 29.24
C GLU A 221 2.03 1.57 29.21
N GLY A 222 1.61 0.75 28.25
CA GLY A 222 0.35 0.03 28.36
C GLY A 222 -0.87 0.80 27.89
N GLY A 223 -2.03 0.27 28.25
CA GLY A 223 -3.33 0.83 27.94
C GLY A 223 -3.53 1.09 26.44
N PRO A 224 -3.94 2.31 26.05
CA PRO A 224 -4.26 2.63 24.66
C PRO A 224 -3.04 2.86 23.75
N ILE A 225 -1.81 2.80 24.28
CA ILE A 225 -0.58 3.11 23.54
C ILE A 225 -0.09 1.85 22.82
N VAL A 226 -0.43 1.72 21.54
CA VAL A 226 -0.20 0.48 20.77
C VAL A 226 0.49 0.69 19.42
N THR A 227 0.54 1.93 18.92
CA THR A 227 1.25 2.31 17.69
C THR A 227 2.27 3.43 17.94
N PRO A 228 3.24 3.64 17.01
CA PRO A 228 4.13 4.79 17.06
C PRO A 228 3.40 6.15 17.05
N ASP A 229 2.26 6.25 16.35
CA ASP A 229 1.45 7.47 16.32
C ASP A 229 0.80 7.75 17.69
N ASP A 230 0.29 6.71 18.37
CA ASP A 230 -0.21 6.83 19.74
C ASP A 230 0.89 7.31 20.67
N MET A 231 2.07 6.67 20.57
CA MET A 231 3.23 7.05 21.35
C MET A 231 3.66 8.50 21.08
N TYR A 232 3.70 8.94 19.83
CA TYR A 232 4.04 10.33 19.50
C TYR A 232 3.11 11.33 20.19
N ARG A 233 1.80 11.06 20.22
CA ARG A 233 0.81 11.93 20.88
C ARG A 233 1.04 11.96 22.40
N VAL A 234 1.15 10.80 23.04
CA VAL A 234 1.39 10.70 24.49
C VAL A 234 2.72 11.35 24.87
N TRP A 235 3.79 11.07 24.13
CA TRP A 235 5.12 11.62 24.38
C TRP A 235 5.13 13.15 24.35
N GLN A 236 4.50 13.74 23.32
CA GLN A 236 4.45 15.20 23.19
C GLN A 236 3.67 15.90 24.29
N GLU A 237 2.53 15.33 24.69
CA GLU A 237 1.65 15.92 25.70
C GLU A 237 2.15 15.64 27.12
N ALA A 238 2.49 14.39 27.42
CA ALA A 238 2.96 13.98 28.74
C ALA A 238 4.33 14.55 29.09
N LYS A 239 5.14 14.91 28.08
CA LYS A 239 6.58 15.16 28.25
C LYS A 239 7.26 13.97 28.94
N ALA A 240 6.89 12.76 28.51
CA ALA A 240 7.57 11.53 28.93
C ALA A 240 8.99 11.52 28.34
N ASP A 241 9.90 10.82 28.99
CA ASP A 241 11.24 10.57 28.45
C ASP A 241 11.24 9.41 27.44
N GLY A 242 10.18 8.58 27.44
CA GLY A 242 10.09 7.44 26.53
C GLY A 242 8.93 6.50 26.80
N TYR A 243 9.00 5.30 26.23
CA TYR A 243 7.98 4.26 26.29
C TYR A 243 8.57 2.90 26.57
N VAL A 244 7.81 2.09 27.30
CA VAL A 244 8.05 0.65 27.42
C VAL A 244 6.91 -0.11 26.77
N GLY A 245 7.27 -1.04 25.90
CA GLY A 245 6.32 -1.93 25.25
C GLY A 245 6.68 -3.39 25.43
N GLY A 246 5.71 -4.17 25.87
CA GLY A 246 5.75 -5.61 25.70
C GLY A 246 5.13 -6.01 24.37
N SER A 247 3.80 -6.22 24.39
CA SER A 247 3.12 -6.98 23.34
C SER A 247 3.17 -6.31 21.96
N THR A 248 3.36 -4.99 21.97
CA THR A 248 3.62 -4.13 20.82
C THR A 248 4.87 -4.55 20.03
N PHE A 249 5.89 -5.12 20.70
CA PHE A 249 7.16 -5.47 20.07
C PHE A 249 7.35 -6.98 19.85
N ASP A 250 7.03 -7.83 20.83
CA ASP A 250 7.37 -9.26 20.75
C ASP A 250 6.26 -10.18 20.21
N ARG A 251 5.00 -9.76 20.29
CA ARG A 251 3.84 -10.61 20.00
C ARG A 251 3.10 -10.15 18.75
N VAL A 252 2.59 -8.92 18.76
CA VAL A 252 1.74 -8.41 17.66
C VAL A 252 2.46 -8.45 16.30
N PRO A 253 3.73 -8.02 16.18
CA PRO A 253 4.45 -8.11 14.90
C PRO A 253 4.70 -9.56 14.47
N VAL A 254 5.00 -10.45 15.41
CA VAL A 254 5.30 -11.87 15.14
C VAL A 254 4.04 -12.63 14.72
N GLU A 255 2.92 -12.46 15.44
CA GLU A 255 1.62 -13.05 15.07
C GLU A 255 1.22 -12.63 13.65
N SER A 256 1.34 -11.33 13.33
CA SER A 256 1.02 -10.77 12.01
C SER A 256 1.92 -11.35 10.92
N ALA A 257 3.24 -11.38 11.14
CA ALA A 257 4.20 -11.91 10.17
C ALA A 257 3.98 -13.40 9.88
N ILE A 258 3.80 -14.22 10.91
CA ILE A 258 3.54 -15.65 10.77
C ILE A 258 2.20 -15.88 10.05
N TYR A 259 1.16 -15.16 10.43
CA TYR A 259 -0.16 -15.25 9.78
C TYR A 259 -0.07 -14.89 8.29
N GLN A 260 0.53 -13.75 7.96
CA GLN A 260 0.66 -13.27 6.58
C GLN A 260 1.47 -14.25 5.73
N MET A 261 2.61 -14.72 6.25
CA MET A 261 3.47 -15.66 5.54
C MET A 261 2.75 -17.00 5.33
N THR A 262 2.12 -17.55 6.37
CA THR A 262 1.36 -18.80 6.26
C THR A 262 0.21 -18.67 5.26
N SER A 263 -0.53 -17.57 5.30
CA SER A 263 -1.61 -17.27 4.35
C SER A 263 -1.10 -17.15 2.91
N ALA A 264 0.06 -16.50 2.72
CA ALA A 264 0.71 -16.40 1.42
C ALA A 264 1.09 -17.80 0.88
N PHE A 265 1.72 -18.64 1.70
CA PHE A 265 2.06 -20.02 1.32
C PHE A 265 0.81 -20.87 1.02
N LYS A 266 -0.26 -20.73 1.80
CA LYS A 266 -1.55 -21.40 1.51
C LYS A 266 -2.19 -20.93 0.20
N THR A 267 -1.89 -19.70 -0.23
CA THR A 267 -2.40 -19.12 -1.47
C THR A 267 -1.61 -19.59 -2.71
N VAL A 268 -0.42 -20.19 -2.54
CA VAL A 268 0.34 -20.79 -3.66
C VAL A 268 -0.46 -21.87 -4.41
N GLY A 269 -1.33 -22.62 -3.73
CA GLY A 269 -2.23 -23.57 -4.40
C GLY A 269 -3.22 -22.92 -5.37
N ARG A 270 -3.59 -21.65 -5.15
CA ARG A 270 -4.41 -20.86 -6.08
C ARG A 270 -3.60 -20.40 -7.29
N LEU A 271 -2.30 -20.13 -7.11
CA LEU A 271 -1.39 -19.89 -8.24
C LEU A 271 -1.32 -21.13 -9.14
N ARG A 272 -1.35 -22.35 -8.57
CA ARG A 272 -1.44 -23.59 -9.36
C ARG A 272 -2.74 -23.71 -10.16
N GLN A 273 -3.88 -23.21 -9.66
CA GLN A 273 -5.12 -23.15 -10.44
C GLN A 273 -5.06 -22.10 -11.55
N VAL A 274 -4.34 -20.99 -11.35
CA VAL A 274 -4.07 -19.98 -12.39
C VAL A 274 -3.10 -20.54 -13.45
N ASP A 275 -2.06 -21.26 -13.04
CA ASP A 275 -1.08 -21.89 -13.93
C ASP A 275 -1.66 -23.12 -14.67
N GLN A 276 -2.57 -23.88 -14.05
CA GLN A 276 -3.27 -25.00 -14.70
C GLN A 276 -4.33 -24.54 -15.72
N VAL A 277 -4.78 -23.29 -15.63
CA VAL A 277 -5.66 -22.65 -16.63
C VAL A 277 -4.85 -21.98 -17.75
N GLN A 278 -3.54 -21.79 -17.60
CA GLN A 278 -2.68 -21.29 -18.69
C GLN A 278 -2.13 -22.45 -19.52
N THR A 279 -2.82 -22.74 -20.62
CA THR A 279 -2.31 -23.64 -21.66
C THR A 279 -1.02 -23.05 -22.26
N ARG A 280 -0.10 -23.88 -22.80
CA ARG A 280 1.07 -23.37 -23.57
C ARG A 280 0.65 -22.35 -24.66
N ALA A 281 -0.54 -22.53 -25.23
CA ALA A 281 -1.15 -21.60 -26.16
C ALA A 281 -1.39 -20.22 -25.54
N ASP A 282 -1.94 -20.14 -24.32
CA ASP A 282 -2.23 -18.86 -23.65
C ASP A 282 -0.95 -18.06 -23.34
N VAL A 283 0.13 -18.75 -22.96
CA VAL A 283 1.43 -18.12 -22.71
C VAL A 283 1.98 -17.51 -24.00
N GLU A 284 1.89 -18.23 -25.12
CA GLU A 284 2.36 -17.74 -26.42
C GLU A 284 1.48 -16.59 -26.94
N ILE A 285 0.15 -16.70 -26.78
CA ILE A 285 -0.78 -15.63 -27.14
C ILE A 285 -0.46 -14.37 -26.35
N ARG A 286 -0.28 -14.45 -25.03
CA ARG A 286 0.07 -13.29 -24.19
C ARG A 286 1.39 -12.66 -24.62
N ARG A 287 2.39 -13.47 -24.98
CA ARG A 287 3.68 -12.99 -25.48
C ARG A 287 3.55 -12.24 -26.80
N LEU A 288 2.78 -12.77 -27.74
CA LEU A 288 2.57 -12.17 -29.07
C LEU A 288 1.67 -10.94 -29.04
N THR A 289 0.73 -10.88 -28.08
CA THR A 289 -0.31 -9.84 -28.01
C THR A 289 -0.03 -8.71 -27.03
N GLY A 290 0.84 -8.95 -26.04
CA GLY A 290 1.11 -8.02 -24.95
C GLY A 290 -0.02 -7.90 -23.92
N ILE A 291 -0.98 -8.83 -23.90
CA ILE A 291 -2.06 -8.85 -22.89
C ILE A 291 -1.51 -9.36 -21.55
N VAL A 292 -1.55 -8.51 -20.52
CA VAL A 292 -1.00 -8.83 -19.18
C VAL A 292 -2.03 -9.48 -18.26
N GLY A 293 -3.30 -9.07 -18.31
CA GLY A 293 -4.32 -9.45 -17.33
C GLY A 293 -4.52 -10.96 -17.18
N GLN A 294 -4.50 -11.48 -15.95
CA GLN A 294 -4.49 -12.90 -15.57
C GLN A 294 -5.82 -13.38 -14.95
N SER A 295 -6.75 -12.46 -14.69
CA SER A 295 -8.08 -12.76 -14.15
C SER A 295 -8.85 -13.76 -15.02
N ALA A 296 -9.78 -14.50 -14.41
CA ALA A 296 -10.63 -15.46 -15.12
C ALA A 296 -11.41 -14.82 -16.27
N ALA A 297 -11.88 -13.58 -16.08
CA ALA A 297 -12.57 -12.82 -17.12
C ALA A 297 -11.67 -12.52 -18.32
N MET A 298 -10.39 -12.20 -18.09
CA MET A 298 -9.43 -12.02 -19.18
C MET A 298 -9.03 -13.33 -19.87
N GLN A 299 -9.08 -14.48 -19.18
CA GLN A 299 -8.88 -15.78 -19.83
C GLN A 299 -10.01 -16.11 -20.81
N THR A 300 -11.25 -15.74 -20.48
CA THR A 300 -12.38 -15.84 -21.40
C THR A 300 -12.15 -14.99 -22.66
N VAL A 301 -11.68 -13.75 -22.48
CA VAL A 301 -11.33 -12.86 -23.61
C VAL A 301 -10.23 -13.48 -24.48
N ILE A 302 -9.16 -13.99 -23.88
CA ILE A 302 -8.07 -14.66 -24.63
C ILE A 302 -8.58 -15.88 -25.40
N SER A 303 -9.44 -16.70 -24.78
CA SER A 303 -10.05 -17.86 -25.43
C SER A 303 -10.98 -17.47 -26.58
N GLN A 304 -11.63 -16.31 -26.51
CA GLN A 304 -12.40 -15.77 -27.64
C GLN A 304 -11.49 -15.25 -28.75
N ILE A 305 -10.41 -14.55 -28.40
CA ILE A 305 -9.41 -14.08 -29.38
C ILE A 305 -8.84 -15.26 -30.14
N ASP A 306 -8.40 -16.31 -29.45
CA ASP A 306 -7.83 -17.51 -30.08
C ASP A 306 -8.80 -18.12 -31.10
N ARG A 307 -10.04 -18.41 -30.67
CA ARG A 307 -11.09 -18.97 -31.52
C ARG A 307 -11.47 -18.09 -32.71
N LEU A 308 -11.59 -16.78 -32.52
CA LEU A 308 -12.05 -15.84 -33.55
C LEU A 308 -10.91 -15.40 -34.49
N SER A 309 -9.65 -15.47 -34.05
CA SER A 309 -8.49 -14.95 -34.79
C SER A 309 -8.33 -15.56 -36.18
N MET A 310 -8.69 -16.83 -36.36
CA MET A 310 -8.59 -17.56 -37.63
C MET A 310 -9.86 -17.47 -38.49
N LEU A 311 -10.97 -16.94 -37.97
CA LEU A 311 -12.24 -16.85 -38.68
C LEU A 311 -12.35 -15.55 -39.49
N PRO A 312 -12.93 -15.56 -40.70
CA PRO A 312 -13.05 -14.36 -41.52
C PRO A 312 -14.19 -13.41 -41.08
N LEU A 313 -14.87 -13.72 -39.96
CA LEU A 313 -16.06 -13.01 -39.49
C LEU A 313 -15.76 -11.57 -39.06
N PRO A 314 -16.74 -10.65 -39.20
CA PRO A 314 -16.67 -9.33 -38.58
C PRO A 314 -16.79 -9.47 -37.06
N ILE A 315 -16.06 -8.65 -36.29
CA ILE A 315 -15.96 -8.77 -34.82
C ILE A 315 -16.36 -7.45 -34.14
N LEU A 316 -17.15 -7.52 -33.07
CA LEU A 316 -17.48 -6.38 -32.22
C LEU A 316 -16.77 -6.51 -30.87
N ILE A 317 -15.95 -5.52 -30.52
CA ILE A 317 -15.27 -5.42 -29.23
C ILE A 317 -15.95 -4.35 -28.38
N VAL A 318 -16.50 -4.73 -27.24
CA VAL A 318 -17.20 -3.82 -26.32
C VAL A 318 -16.42 -3.71 -25.02
N GLY A 319 -16.20 -2.50 -24.53
CA GLY A 319 -15.59 -2.26 -23.23
C GLY A 319 -15.48 -0.77 -22.91
N GLU A 320 -15.24 -0.44 -21.65
CA GLU A 320 -15.05 0.96 -21.25
C GLU A 320 -13.75 1.55 -21.81
N VAL A 321 -13.66 2.88 -21.79
CA VAL A 321 -12.46 3.62 -22.18
C VAL A 321 -11.27 3.14 -21.34
N GLY A 322 -10.15 2.84 -22.01
CA GLY A 322 -8.91 2.42 -21.35
C GLY A 322 -8.86 0.97 -20.90
N THR A 323 -9.82 0.11 -21.25
CA THR A 323 -9.84 -1.33 -20.90
C THR A 323 -8.88 -2.20 -21.71
N GLY A 324 -8.29 -1.68 -22.78
CA GLY A 324 -7.39 -2.41 -23.68
C GLY A 324 -8.00 -2.89 -25.00
N ARG A 325 -9.14 -2.34 -25.43
CA ARG A 325 -9.87 -2.72 -26.66
C ARG A 325 -9.00 -2.77 -27.91
N MET A 326 -8.15 -1.75 -28.13
CA MET A 326 -7.25 -1.71 -29.28
C MET A 326 -6.16 -2.78 -29.22
N THR A 327 -5.69 -3.14 -28.03
CA THR A 327 -4.76 -4.26 -27.85
C THR A 327 -5.43 -5.57 -28.27
N VAL A 328 -6.69 -5.78 -27.90
CA VAL A 328 -7.48 -6.95 -28.34
C VAL A 328 -7.69 -6.96 -29.87
N ALA A 329 -8.04 -5.82 -30.47
CA ALA A 329 -8.20 -5.71 -31.93
C ALA A 329 -6.90 -6.07 -32.67
N ARG A 330 -5.75 -5.54 -32.21
CA ARG A 330 -4.43 -5.88 -32.76
C ARG A 330 -4.09 -7.36 -32.56
N SER A 331 -4.48 -7.94 -31.43
CA SER A 331 -4.27 -9.36 -31.13
C SER A 331 -4.93 -10.27 -32.15
N LEU A 332 -6.19 -9.98 -32.51
CA LEU A 332 -6.95 -10.73 -33.52
C LEU A 332 -6.29 -10.70 -34.90
N HIS A 333 -5.65 -9.58 -35.25
CA HIS A 333 -4.91 -9.44 -36.49
C HIS A 333 -3.61 -10.27 -36.49
N VAL A 334 -2.80 -10.13 -35.44
CA VAL A 334 -1.51 -10.84 -35.28
C VAL A 334 -1.72 -12.35 -35.22
N LEU A 335 -2.63 -12.83 -34.36
CA LEU A 335 -2.88 -14.27 -34.21
C LEU A 335 -3.57 -14.88 -35.42
N GLY A 336 -4.38 -14.09 -36.13
CA GLY A 336 -5.00 -14.51 -37.39
C GLY A 336 -4.02 -14.65 -38.55
N ARG A 337 -2.73 -14.37 -38.32
CA ARG A 337 -1.65 -14.40 -39.33
C ARG A 337 -2.02 -13.64 -40.60
N ARG A 338 -2.73 -12.53 -40.42
CA ARG A 338 -3.24 -11.73 -41.52
C ARG A 338 -2.08 -10.93 -42.11
N GLY A 339 -1.67 -11.26 -43.33
CA GLY A 339 -0.51 -10.65 -43.98
C GLY A 339 -0.75 -9.24 -44.56
N GLY A 340 -1.99 -8.72 -44.51
CA GLY A 340 -2.34 -7.38 -44.96
C GLY A 340 -2.19 -6.30 -43.88
N SER A 341 -2.52 -5.06 -44.20
CA SER A 341 -2.38 -3.93 -43.28
C SER A 341 -3.40 -3.96 -42.12
N PHE A 342 -3.00 -3.46 -40.94
CA PHE A 342 -3.90 -3.13 -39.85
C PHE A 342 -4.28 -1.64 -39.94
N ILE A 343 -5.50 -1.36 -40.42
CA ILE A 343 -6.00 -0.02 -40.68
C ILE A 343 -6.93 0.38 -39.53
N GLN A 344 -6.64 1.51 -38.88
CA GLN A 344 -7.48 2.07 -37.82
C GLN A 344 -8.16 3.34 -38.34
N LEU A 345 -9.48 3.42 -38.16
CA LEU A 345 -10.32 4.55 -38.53
C LEU A 345 -11.13 5.00 -37.31
N LEU A 346 -11.47 6.28 -37.25
CA LEU A 346 -12.47 6.79 -36.30
C LEU A 346 -13.85 6.81 -36.97
N ALA A 347 -14.92 6.52 -36.22
CA ALA A 347 -16.29 6.64 -36.75
C ALA A 347 -16.57 8.05 -37.34
N ALA A 348 -16.04 9.10 -36.72
CA ALA A 348 -16.14 10.47 -37.23
C ALA A 348 -15.45 10.70 -38.59
N GLU A 349 -14.40 9.93 -38.91
CA GLU A 349 -13.74 9.98 -40.22
C GLU A 349 -14.57 9.25 -41.28
N VAL A 350 -15.11 8.09 -40.91
CA VAL A 350 -16.01 7.31 -41.77
C VAL A 350 -17.25 8.13 -42.12
N ASN A 351 -17.85 8.79 -41.14
CA ASN A 351 -19.07 9.60 -41.33
C ASN A 351 -18.87 10.80 -42.26
N ARG A 352 -17.65 11.30 -42.44
CA ARG A 352 -17.38 12.42 -43.38
C ARG A 352 -17.54 12.02 -44.83
N ALA A 353 -17.26 10.76 -45.17
CA ALA A 353 -17.42 10.24 -46.53
C ALA A 353 -17.57 8.69 -46.52
N PRO A 354 -18.74 8.15 -46.10
CA PRO A 354 -18.92 6.72 -45.84
C PRO A 354 -18.57 5.83 -47.04
N GLU A 355 -19.10 6.12 -48.23
CA GLU A 355 -18.83 5.35 -49.46
C GLU A 355 -17.35 5.36 -49.83
N LYS A 356 -16.71 6.53 -49.78
CA LYS A 356 -15.30 6.69 -50.17
C LYS A 356 -14.37 5.98 -49.19
N VAL A 357 -14.60 6.13 -47.89
CA VAL A 357 -13.75 5.56 -46.84
C VAL A 357 -13.95 4.05 -46.74
N LEU A 358 -15.19 3.57 -46.69
CA LEU A 358 -15.48 2.13 -46.57
C LEU A 358 -15.21 1.39 -47.87
N GLY A 359 -15.64 1.92 -49.03
CA GLY A 359 -15.32 1.34 -50.34
C GLY A 359 -13.81 1.29 -50.59
N GLY A 360 -13.09 2.33 -50.15
CA GLY A 360 -11.64 2.40 -50.22
C GLY A 360 -10.92 1.38 -49.33
N THR A 361 -11.46 1.02 -48.16
CA THR A 361 -10.75 0.22 -47.12
C THR A 361 -11.24 -1.22 -47.00
N LEU A 362 -12.52 -1.49 -47.26
CA LEU A 362 -13.11 -2.83 -47.20
C LEU A 362 -13.14 -3.52 -48.58
N GLY A 363 -13.04 -2.73 -49.66
CA GLY A 363 -13.19 -3.18 -51.04
C GLY A 363 -14.65 -3.49 -51.40
N SER A 364 -15.11 -3.11 -52.60
CA SER A 364 -16.41 -3.51 -53.12
C SER A 364 -16.33 -4.82 -53.90
N ALA A 365 -17.44 -5.57 -53.98
CA ALA A 365 -17.55 -6.63 -54.98
C ALA A 365 -17.52 -5.98 -56.38
N ALA A 366 -16.60 -6.41 -57.24
CA ALA A 366 -16.48 -5.92 -58.61
C ALA A 366 -17.68 -6.41 -59.44
N ASN A 367 -18.80 -5.69 -59.38
CA ASN A 367 -19.90 -5.83 -60.34
C ASN A 367 -20.09 -4.51 -61.08
N ASP A 368 -19.05 -4.06 -61.78
CA ASP A 368 -19.21 -3.06 -62.83
C ASP A 368 -19.24 -3.77 -64.19
N SER A 369 -20.45 -4.14 -64.60
CA SER A 369 -20.72 -4.78 -65.90
C SER A 369 -20.55 -3.83 -67.10
N HIS A 370 -19.96 -2.64 -66.91
CA HIS A 370 -19.85 -1.60 -67.94
C HIS A 370 -18.50 -0.85 -67.96
N SER A 371 -17.35 -1.53 -67.97
CA SER A 371 -16.15 -0.96 -68.64
C SER A 371 -15.02 -1.98 -68.83
N ARG A 372 -15.18 -2.89 -69.81
CA ARG A 372 -14.01 -3.51 -70.43
C ARG A 372 -13.37 -2.49 -71.38
N LYS A 373 -12.34 -1.77 -70.94
CA LYS A 373 -11.17 -1.43 -71.78
C LYS A 373 -10.05 -0.70 -71.02
N THR A 374 -8.87 -1.32 -71.14
CA THR A 374 -7.52 -0.74 -71.28
C THR A 374 -6.77 -0.15 -70.08
N GLN A 375 -5.67 -0.86 -69.76
CA GLN A 375 -4.28 -0.41 -69.53
C GLN A 375 -3.92 0.45 -68.32
N THR A 376 -3.17 -0.20 -67.43
CA THR A 376 -1.95 0.25 -66.72
C THR A 376 -1.53 1.72 -66.90
N THR A 377 -1.34 2.46 -65.80
CA THR A 377 -0.04 3.09 -65.43
C THR A 377 -0.10 3.76 -64.04
N THR A 378 1.04 3.70 -63.34
CA THR A 378 1.41 4.41 -62.11
C THR A 378 1.01 5.89 -62.04
N SER A 379 0.41 6.33 -60.92
CA SER A 379 0.91 7.47 -60.11
C SER A 379 0.08 7.73 -58.83
N HIS A 380 0.66 8.55 -57.96
CA HIS A 380 0.18 8.97 -56.64
C HIS A 380 -1.15 9.74 -56.68
N TYR A 381 -2.09 9.34 -55.82
CA TYR A 381 -3.43 9.93 -55.60
C TYR A 381 -4.42 9.86 -56.76
N GLY A 382 -5.34 8.89 -56.67
CA GLY A 382 -6.71 9.03 -57.22
C GLY A 382 -7.13 7.97 -58.24
N HIS A 383 -7.94 7.02 -57.75
CA HIS A 383 -8.91 6.20 -58.48
C HIS A 383 -8.41 5.33 -59.65
N GLU A 384 -7.94 4.11 -59.33
CA GLU A 384 -7.98 2.95 -60.24
C GLU A 384 -8.21 1.64 -59.45
N SER A 385 -9.06 0.78 -60.01
CA SER A 385 -9.33 -0.64 -59.73
C SER A 385 -9.20 -1.17 -58.29
N VAL A 386 -10.35 -1.61 -57.79
CA VAL A 386 -10.59 -2.49 -56.63
C VAL A 386 -9.66 -3.71 -56.66
N LEU A 387 -8.46 -3.57 -56.11
CA LEU A 387 -7.65 -4.72 -55.73
C LEU A 387 -8.35 -5.38 -54.54
N LEU A 388 -8.70 -6.64 -54.70
CA LEU A 388 -9.15 -7.51 -53.61
C LEU A 388 -8.16 -7.36 -52.45
N ARG A 389 -8.60 -6.70 -51.37
CA ARG A 389 -7.78 -6.46 -50.17
C ARG A 389 -7.69 -7.76 -49.40
N ASP A 390 -6.78 -8.63 -49.82
CA ASP A 390 -6.57 -9.92 -49.19
C ASP A 390 -5.89 -9.74 -47.83
N ASN A 391 -6.56 -10.24 -46.79
CA ASN A 391 -6.01 -10.32 -45.44
C ASN A 391 -5.71 -8.99 -44.73
N GLU A 392 -6.31 -7.87 -45.13
CA GLU A 392 -6.27 -6.64 -44.32
C GLU A 392 -7.21 -6.73 -43.09
N THR A 393 -7.01 -5.88 -42.10
CA THR A 393 -7.91 -5.73 -40.96
C THR A 393 -8.24 -4.26 -40.77
N VAL A 394 -9.50 -3.90 -40.95
CA VAL A 394 -10.03 -2.55 -40.75
C VAL A 394 -10.70 -2.50 -39.39
N VAL A 395 -10.27 -1.56 -38.56
CA VAL A 395 -10.81 -1.33 -37.23
C VAL A 395 -11.44 0.05 -37.17
N ILE A 396 -12.69 0.13 -36.76
CA ILE A 396 -13.38 1.40 -36.55
C ILE A 396 -13.56 1.59 -35.04
N ASP A 397 -12.90 2.59 -34.48
CA ASP A 397 -13.07 3.00 -33.07
C ASP A 397 -14.27 3.94 -32.93
N ASN A 398 -14.84 3.97 -31.72
CA ASN A 398 -16.08 4.68 -31.42
C ASN A 398 -17.24 4.29 -32.36
N ALA A 399 -17.37 3.01 -32.69
CA ALA A 399 -18.35 2.53 -33.67
C ALA A 399 -19.81 2.85 -33.31
N GLU A 400 -20.11 3.15 -32.05
CA GLU A 400 -21.41 3.66 -31.58
C GLU A 400 -21.79 5.03 -32.17
N GLU A 401 -20.85 5.73 -32.79
CA GLU A 401 -21.06 7.03 -33.46
C GLU A 401 -21.26 6.90 -34.98
N LEU A 402 -21.22 5.69 -35.53
CA LEU A 402 -21.40 5.49 -36.97
C LEU A 402 -22.80 5.92 -37.42
N SER A 403 -22.84 6.64 -38.55
CA SER A 403 -24.08 7.05 -39.21
C SER A 403 -24.85 5.86 -39.78
N ALA A 404 -26.17 6.00 -39.91
CA ALA A 404 -27.03 4.97 -40.51
C ALA A 404 -26.60 4.60 -41.94
N GLU A 405 -26.06 5.57 -42.70
CA GLU A 405 -25.51 5.35 -44.03
C GLU A 405 -24.27 4.43 -43.99
N ALA A 406 -23.31 4.69 -43.10
CA ALA A 406 -22.14 3.85 -42.93
C ALA A 406 -22.50 2.42 -42.49
N LEU A 407 -23.46 2.29 -41.56
CA LEU A 407 -23.94 0.98 -41.12
C LEU A 407 -24.60 0.17 -42.25
N LYS A 408 -25.37 0.83 -43.12
CA LYS A 408 -25.98 0.20 -44.30
C LYS A 408 -24.93 -0.29 -45.30
N ILE A 409 -23.88 0.50 -45.54
CA ILE A 409 -22.75 0.09 -46.40
C ILE A 409 -22.04 -1.14 -45.82
N ILE A 410 -21.81 -1.16 -44.51
CA ILE A 410 -21.19 -2.30 -43.82
C ILE A 410 -22.07 -3.56 -43.93
N GLN A 411 -23.39 -3.43 -43.78
CA GLN A 411 -24.33 -4.54 -43.93
C GLN A 411 -24.30 -5.13 -45.35
N ASN A 412 -24.40 -4.28 -46.37
CA ASN A 412 -24.32 -4.70 -47.77
C ASN A 412 -22.99 -5.41 -48.06
N TRP A 413 -21.87 -4.88 -47.55
CA TRP A 413 -20.55 -5.49 -47.71
C TRP A 413 -20.47 -6.90 -47.09
N ASP A 414 -21.06 -7.13 -45.92
CA ASP A 414 -21.07 -8.46 -45.29
C ASP A 414 -21.97 -9.45 -46.06
N GLU A 415 -23.11 -8.99 -46.59
CA GLU A 415 -24.00 -9.79 -47.43
C GLU A 415 -23.34 -10.21 -48.75
N GLU A 416 -22.72 -9.27 -49.45
CA GLU A 416 -21.98 -9.50 -50.70
C GLU A 416 -20.79 -10.46 -50.52
N ARG A 417 -20.28 -10.56 -49.29
CA ARG A 417 -19.15 -11.42 -48.94
C ARG A 417 -19.54 -12.87 -48.63
N ARG A 418 -20.82 -13.18 -48.47
CA ARG A 418 -21.27 -14.56 -48.25
C ARG A 418 -21.27 -15.30 -49.60
N PRO A 419 -20.54 -16.42 -49.74
CA PRO A 419 -20.40 -17.08 -51.03
C PRO A 419 -21.75 -17.54 -51.58
N SER A 420 -22.16 -16.97 -52.73
CA SER A 420 -23.42 -17.28 -53.42
C SER A 420 -23.25 -18.32 -54.56
N GLY A 421 -22.01 -18.61 -54.98
CA GLY A 421 -21.74 -19.56 -56.07
C GLY A 421 -20.26 -19.67 -56.45
N LYS A 422 -19.96 -20.55 -57.42
CA LYS A 422 -18.61 -21.08 -57.73
C LYS A 422 -17.59 -20.10 -58.33
N ASN A 423 -17.86 -18.81 -58.49
CA ASN A 423 -16.95 -17.89 -59.19
C ASN A 423 -16.90 -16.43 -58.69
N ASP A 424 -17.41 -16.13 -57.49
CA ASP A 424 -17.31 -14.76 -56.95
C ASP A 424 -15.96 -14.55 -56.24
N GLN A 425 -15.16 -13.61 -56.74
CA GLN A 425 -14.00 -13.09 -56.02
C GLN A 425 -14.49 -12.14 -54.93
N VAL A 426 -14.35 -12.57 -53.68
CA VAL A 426 -14.85 -11.86 -52.50
C VAL A 426 -13.70 -11.24 -51.72
N SER A 427 -13.88 -10.03 -51.17
CA SER A 427 -12.88 -9.33 -50.36
C SER A 427 -12.37 -10.18 -49.18
N GLY A 428 -11.05 -10.23 -48.99
CA GLY A 428 -10.39 -10.91 -47.87
C GLY A 428 -10.34 -10.09 -46.57
N ALA A 429 -10.69 -8.81 -46.59
CA ALA A 429 -10.51 -7.87 -45.47
C ALA A 429 -11.36 -8.23 -44.24
N ARG A 430 -10.87 -8.09 -43.01
CA ARG A 430 -11.66 -8.28 -41.78
C ARG A 430 -12.11 -6.93 -41.22
N LEU A 431 -13.37 -6.82 -40.83
CA LEU A 431 -13.89 -5.66 -40.11
C LEU A 431 -13.94 -5.92 -38.59
N ILE A 432 -13.43 -4.99 -37.79
CA ILE A 432 -13.56 -4.98 -36.34
C ILE A 432 -14.18 -3.65 -35.92
N LEU A 433 -15.28 -3.69 -35.18
CA LEU A 433 -15.85 -2.52 -34.53
C LEU A 433 -15.44 -2.48 -33.07
N VAL A 434 -15.07 -1.31 -32.56
CA VAL A 434 -14.72 -1.09 -31.16
C VAL A 434 -15.69 -0.08 -30.56
N SER A 435 -16.23 -0.39 -29.38
CA SER A 435 -17.27 0.42 -28.78
C SER A 435 -17.33 0.41 -27.26
N GLN A 436 -18.02 1.42 -26.71
CA GLN A 436 -18.36 1.56 -25.30
C GLN A 436 -19.66 0.82 -24.93
N PRO A 437 -19.84 0.40 -23.66
CA PRO A 437 -21.02 -0.37 -23.25
C PRO A 437 -22.30 0.48 -23.15
N ALA A 438 -22.17 1.81 -23.06
CA ALA A 438 -23.24 2.71 -22.63
C ALA A 438 -24.16 3.22 -23.76
N ARG A 439 -23.93 2.85 -25.02
CA ARG A 439 -24.81 3.21 -26.14
C ARG A 439 -25.40 1.96 -26.77
N GLU A 440 -26.73 1.95 -26.88
CA GLU A 440 -27.45 0.90 -27.59
C GLU A 440 -27.05 0.92 -29.06
N PHE A 441 -26.49 -0.19 -29.53
CA PHE A 441 -26.37 -0.43 -30.96
C PHE A 441 -27.75 -0.75 -31.53
N ASP A 442 -28.01 -0.28 -32.74
CA ASP A 442 -29.15 -0.73 -33.52
C ASP A 442 -29.14 -2.27 -33.60
N LEU A 443 -30.31 -2.89 -33.45
CA LEU A 443 -30.52 -4.34 -33.58
C LEU A 443 -29.92 -4.90 -34.88
N ALA A 444 -29.92 -4.11 -35.95
CA ALA A 444 -29.35 -4.50 -37.22
C ALA A 444 -27.81 -4.68 -37.15
N VAL A 445 -27.11 -3.87 -36.35
CA VAL A 445 -25.67 -4.03 -36.09
C VAL A 445 -25.43 -5.20 -35.16
N LEU A 446 -26.21 -5.35 -34.09
CA LEU A 446 -26.05 -6.47 -33.16
C LEU A 446 -26.23 -7.83 -33.84
N HIS A 447 -27.16 -7.95 -34.79
CA HIS A 447 -27.31 -9.17 -35.58
C HIS A 447 -26.09 -9.48 -36.45
N LEU A 448 -25.48 -8.46 -37.07
CA LEU A 448 -24.29 -8.63 -37.90
C LEU A 448 -23.12 -9.23 -37.12
N PHE A 449 -22.93 -8.79 -35.88
CA PHE A 449 -21.80 -9.20 -35.03
C PHE A 449 -22.13 -10.29 -34.01
N GLN A 450 -23.37 -10.81 -33.98
CA GLN A 450 -23.87 -11.70 -32.92
C GLN A 450 -22.97 -12.94 -32.72
N ALA A 451 -22.38 -13.45 -33.80
CA ALA A 451 -21.49 -14.61 -33.76
C ALA A 451 -20.09 -14.31 -33.19
N ALA A 452 -19.70 -13.04 -33.03
CA ALA A 452 -18.35 -12.63 -32.68
C ALA A 452 -18.31 -11.32 -31.87
N ILE A 453 -18.95 -11.32 -30.69
CA ILE A 453 -18.86 -10.23 -29.71
C ILE A 453 -17.83 -10.59 -28.62
N ILE A 454 -16.85 -9.71 -28.41
CA ILE A 454 -15.87 -9.80 -27.33
C ILE A 454 -16.14 -8.67 -26.33
N GLN A 455 -16.55 -9.03 -25.12
CA GLN A 455 -16.76 -8.07 -24.03
C GLN A 455 -15.54 -8.04 -23.12
N ILE A 456 -14.96 -6.86 -22.95
CA ILE A 456 -13.82 -6.63 -22.07
C ILE A 456 -14.33 -5.98 -20.77
N PRO A 457 -14.21 -6.66 -19.62
CA PRO A 457 -14.66 -6.11 -18.35
C PRO A 457 -13.81 -4.89 -17.94
N PRO A 458 -14.41 -3.93 -17.24
CA PRO A 458 -13.68 -2.84 -16.64
C PRO A 458 -12.72 -3.35 -15.55
N LEU A 459 -11.67 -2.59 -15.25
CA LEU A 459 -10.59 -3.01 -14.36
C LEU A 459 -11.08 -3.26 -12.92
N ARG A 460 -12.10 -2.54 -12.46
CA ARG A 460 -12.75 -2.76 -11.15
C ARG A 460 -13.37 -4.15 -10.99
N ASP A 461 -13.81 -4.78 -12.08
CA ASP A 461 -14.42 -6.11 -12.06
C ASP A 461 -13.37 -7.24 -12.16
N ARG A 462 -12.09 -6.89 -12.23
CA ARG A 462 -10.95 -7.81 -12.31
C ARG A 462 -9.79 -7.33 -11.42
N PRO A 463 -9.99 -7.28 -10.09
CA PRO A 463 -9.02 -6.69 -9.17
C PRO A 463 -7.64 -7.36 -9.25
N GLU A 464 -7.56 -8.66 -9.54
CA GLU A 464 -6.28 -9.38 -9.66
C GLU A 464 -5.37 -8.76 -10.74
N ASP A 465 -5.96 -8.16 -11.77
CA ASP A 465 -5.24 -7.55 -12.88
C ASP A 465 -4.63 -6.21 -12.52
N VAL A 466 -5.16 -5.48 -11.53
CA VAL A 466 -4.61 -4.19 -11.07
C VAL A 466 -3.15 -4.36 -10.69
N LEU A 467 -2.85 -5.38 -9.87
CA LEU A 467 -1.49 -5.63 -9.42
C LEU A 467 -0.60 -6.21 -10.54
N ALA A 468 -1.15 -7.06 -11.41
CA ALA A 468 -0.43 -7.62 -12.54
C ALA A 468 0.06 -6.53 -13.52
N TYR A 469 -0.84 -5.62 -13.93
CA TYR A 469 -0.49 -4.47 -14.77
C TYR A 469 0.47 -3.51 -14.06
N SER A 470 0.27 -3.25 -12.76
CA SER A 470 1.17 -2.38 -12.00
C SER A 470 2.60 -2.91 -12.00
N ARG A 471 2.81 -4.19 -11.71
CA ARG A 471 4.13 -4.83 -11.74
C ARG A 471 4.75 -4.81 -13.12
N HIS A 472 3.95 -5.07 -14.16
CA HIS A 472 4.41 -5.01 -15.54
C HIS A 472 4.90 -3.62 -15.93
N TYR A 473 4.20 -2.56 -15.54
CA TYR A 473 4.65 -1.19 -15.80
C TYR A 473 5.90 -0.83 -15.03
N LEU A 474 6.01 -1.25 -13.76
CA LEU A 474 7.24 -1.04 -12.99
C LEU A 474 8.45 -1.75 -13.60
N SER A 475 8.27 -2.96 -14.14
CA SER A 475 9.36 -3.67 -14.80
C SER A 475 9.78 -3.03 -16.12
N GLN A 476 8.86 -2.34 -16.82
CA GLN A 476 9.20 -1.56 -18.03
C GLN A 476 9.91 -0.24 -17.72
N LEU A 477 9.67 0.33 -16.53
CA LEU A 477 10.22 1.61 -16.10
C LEU A 477 11.52 1.45 -15.30
N ALA A 478 11.86 0.23 -14.90
CA ALA A 478 13.11 -0.05 -14.19
C ALA A 478 14.33 0.30 -15.09
N PRO A 479 15.33 1.04 -14.58
CA PRO A 479 16.51 1.35 -15.38
C PRO A 479 17.27 0.07 -15.69
N VAL A 480 17.69 -0.10 -16.93
CA VAL A 480 18.47 -1.24 -17.41
C VAL A 480 19.73 -0.75 -18.09
N SER A 481 20.83 -1.47 -17.90
CA SER A 481 22.09 -1.23 -18.58
C SER A 481 21.97 -1.53 -20.09
N PRO A 482 22.92 -1.08 -20.91
CA PRO A 482 23.02 -1.49 -22.31
C PRO A 482 23.14 -3.01 -22.51
N THR A 483 23.54 -3.75 -21.46
CA THR A 483 23.63 -5.22 -21.44
C THR A 483 22.39 -5.90 -20.85
N GLY A 484 21.33 -5.14 -20.53
CA GLY A 484 20.06 -5.65 -19.98
C GLY A 484 20.08 -5.93 -18.47
N ALA A 485 21.14 -5.56 -17.75
CA ALA A 485 21.23 -5.75 -16.29
C ALA A 485 20.50 -4.60 -15.55
N PRO A 486 19.78 -4.87 -14.44
CA PRO A 486 19.11 -3.82 -13.68
C PRO A 486 20.11 -2.78 -13.15
N MET A 487 19.83 -1.50 -13.39
CA MET A 487 20.59 -0.36 -12.85
C MET A 487 19.71 0.43 -11.87
N GLY A 488 20.25 0.77 -10.71
CA GLY A 488 19.52 1.55 -9.69
C GLY A 488 18.60 0.73 -8.79
N PRO A 489 17.89 1.38 -7.85
CA PRO A 489 17.04 0.70 -6.89
C PRO A 489 15.84 0.05 -7.58
N LYS A 490 15.54 -1.18 -7.19
CA LYS A 490 14.39 -1.92 -7.69
C LYS A 490 13.10 -1.16 -7.34
N LEU A 491 12.25 -0.95 -8.34
CA LEU A 491 10.95 -0.33 -8.14
C LEU A 491 9.99 -1.33 -7.49
N GLU A 492 9.51 -1.03 -6.28
CA GLU A 492 8.62 -1.91 -5.51
C GLU A 492 7.44 -1.15 -4.91
N LEU A 493 6.27 -1.79 -4.93
CA LEU A 493 5.05 -1.30 -4.25
C LEU A 493 5.06 -1.77 -2.81
N LEU A 494 4.88 -0.84 -1.88
CA LEU A 494 4.69 -1.14 -0.46
C LEU A 494 3.26 -1.62 -0.16
N PRO A 495 3.02 -2.33 0.96
CA PRO A 495 1.70 -2.88 1.28
C PRO A 495 0.57 -1.86 1.43
N ASP A 496 0.88 -0.63 1.82
CA ASP A 496 -0.06 0.49 1.87
C ASP A 496 -0.44 1.01 0.46
N ALA A 497 0.52 1.08 -0.47
CA ALA A 497 0.29 1.40 -1.87
C ALA A 497 -0.64 0.38 -2.53
N ILE A 498 -0.38 -0.92 -2.29
CA ILE A 498 -1.20 -2.01 -2.83
C ILE A 498 -2.65 -1.89 -2.34
N ARG A 499 -2.87 -1.66 -1.05
CA ARG A 499 -4.21 -1.43 -0.49
C ARG A 499 -4.91 -0.24 -1.15
N LYS A 500 -4.17 0.85 -1.36
CA LYS A 500 -4.68 2.06 -2.01
C LYS A 500 -5.03 1.84 -3.49
N LEU A 501 -4.28 1.01 -4.22
CA LEU A 501 -4.59 0.62 -5.60
C LEU A 501 -5.87 -0.22 -5.71
N TYR A 502 -6.09 -1.15 -4.76
CA TYR A 502 -7.29 -1.98 -4.74
C TYR A 502 -8.56 -1.22 -4.34
N ALA A 503 -8.44 -0.11 -3.61
CA ALA A 503 -9.56 0.69 -3.16
C ALA A 503 -10.10 1.68 -4.21
N HIS A 504 -9.41 1.84 -5.35
CA HIS A 504 -9.83 2.75 -6.42
C HIS A 504 -10.64 2.01 -7.49
N ASP A 505 -11.68 2.65 -8.02
CA ASP A 505 -12.62 2.08 -9.01
C ASP A 505 -12.09 2.12 -10.45
N TRP A 506 -10.94 2.78 -10.68
CA TRP A 506 -10.27 2.86 -11.98
C TRP A 506 -11.20 3.27 -13.15
N PRO A 507 -11.85 4.45 -13.11
CA PRO A 507 -12.75 4.92 -14.17
C PRO A 507 -12.07 5.04 -15.55
N GLY A 508 -10.76 5.33 -15.60
CA GLY A 508 -9.96 5.32 -16.83
C GLY A 508 -9.23 3.99 -17.07
N ASN A 509 -9.58 2.94 -16.32
CA ASN A 509 -9.13 1.56 -16.46
C ASN A 509 -7.58 1.44 -16.52
N ILE A 510 -7.06 0.60 -17.42
CA ILE A 510 -5.62 0.32 -17.56
C ILE A 510 -4.86 1.58 -17.98
N ARG A 511 -5.49 2.47 -18.77
CA ARG A 511 -4.88 3.73 -19.22
C ARG A 511 -4.63 4.67 -18.04
N GLU A 512 -5.58 4.79 -17.12
CA GLU A 512 -5.40 5.54 -15.88
C GLU A 512 -4.34 4.89 -14.99
N LEU A 513 -4.43 3.58 -14.77
CA LEU A 513 -3.47 2.83 -13.95
C LEU A 513 -2.03 3.06 -14.42
N ARG A 514 -1.77 2.98 -15.73
CA ARG A 514 -0.45 3.25 -16.31
C ARG A 514 0.03 4.66 -15.96
N LYS A 515 -0.81 5.69 -16.12
CA LYS A 515 -0.46 7.08 -15.81
C LYS A 515 -0.12 7.22 -14.32
N VAL A 516 -0.93 6.63 -13.44
CA VAL A 516 -0.71 6.67 -11.99
C VAL A 516 0.60 6.02 -11.60
N ILE A 517 0.91 4.83 -12.14
CA ILE A 517 2.16 4.12 -11.84
C ILE A 517 3.38 4.89 -12.37
N VAL A 518 3.33 5.42 -13.59
CA VAL A 518 4.41 6.25 -14.15
C VAL A 518 4.65 7.47 -13.26
N GLN A 519 3.60 8.19 -12.85
CA GLN A 519 3.74 9.34 -11.96
C GLN A 519 4.28 8.97 -10.57
N ALA A 520 3.87 7.82 -10.03
CA ALA A 520 4.37 7.33 -8.76
C ALA A 520 5.87 7.05 -8.81
N THR A 521 6.38 6.47 -9.91
CA THR A 521 7.83 6.24 -10.07
C THR A 521 8.64 7.53 -10.07
N MET A 522 8.12 8.63 -10.62
CA MET A 522 8.79 9.93 -10.61
C MET A 522 8.86 10.58 -9.22
N ARG A 523 7.98 10.17 -8.30
CA ARG A 523 7.93 10.67 -6.91
C ARG A 523 8.61 9.74 -5.91
N ALA A 524 8.86 8.50 -6.32
CA ALA A 524 9.44 7.46 -5.48
C ALA A 524 10.83 7.86 -5.00
N LYS A 525 11.07 7.73 -3.69
CA LYS A 525 12.40 7.88 -3.09
C LYS A 525 12.98 6.50 -2.84
N GLY A 526 14.17 6.24 -3.36
CA GLY A 526 14.85 4.94 -3.16
C GLY A 526 14.16 3.74 -3.82
N GLY A 527 13.31 3.97 -4.82
CA GLY A 527 12.60 2.90 -5.54
C GLY A 527 11.36 2.33 -4.84
N LEU A 528 11.04 2.80 -3.64
CA LEU A 528 9.84 2.37 -2.91
C LEU A 528 8.66 3.29 -3.22
N ILE A 529 7.53 2.70 -3.56
CA ILE A 529 6.27 3.38 -3.86
C ILE A 529 5.27 3.02 -2.77
N GLY A 530 5.01 3.98 -1.87
CA GLY A 530 3.99 3.91 -0.83
C GLY A 530 2.67 4.54 -1.25
N ALA A 531 1.73 4.65 -0.30
CA ALA A 531 0.44 5.26 -0.56
C ALA A 531 0.52 6.76 -0.89
N SER A 532 1.53 7.47 -0.37
CA SER A 532 1.74 8.91 -0.61
C SER A 532 2.15 9.25 -2.03
N GLU A 533 2.86 8.36 -2.72
CA GLU A 533 3.36 8.59 -4.07
C GLU A 533 2.27 8.40 -5.12
N LEU A 534 1.25 7.59 -4.81
CA LEU A 534 0.07 7.38 -5.65
C LEU A 534 -0.89 8.58 -5.57
N SER A 535 -1.08 9.28 -6.68
CA SER A 535 -2.14 10.29 -6.82
C SER A 535 -2.96 10.06 -8.07
N TRP A 536 -4.25 10.31 -7.99
CA TRP A 536 -5.14 10.40 -9.13
C TRP A 536 -5.98 11.68 -8.99
N SER A 537 -6.18 12.41 -10.08
CA SER A 537 -7.01 13.62 -10.11
C SER A 537 -8.49 13.23 -10.11
N SER A 538 -9.26 13.74 -9.14
CA SER A 538 -10.69 13.43 -8.95
C SER A 538 -11.64 14.02 -10.00
N ASN A 539 -11.15 14.62 -11.07
CA ASN A 539 -11.97 15.20 -12.15
C ASN A 539 -11.51 14.69 -13.51
N VAL A 540 -12.05 13.55 -13.95
CA VAL A 540 -11.89 13.06 -15.33
C VAL A 540 -13.16 13.29 -16.17
N GLN A 541 -14.29 13.70 -15.57
CA GLN A 541 -15.56 13.82 -16.28
C GLN A 541 -15.78 15.10 -17.13
N LYS A 542 -14.76 15.94 -17.37
CA LYS A 542 -14.94 17.21 -18.13
C LYS A 542 -13.86 17.55 -19.16
N ALA A 543 -12.97 16.63 -19.49
CA ALA A 543 -11.85 16.89 -20.41
C ALA A 543 -11.97 16.20 -21.79
N GLU A 544 -13.13 15.67 -22.17
CA GLU A 544 -13.31 14.90 -23.42
C GLU A 544 -14.12 15.61 -24.52
N ASP A 545 -14.28 16.93 -24.48
CA ASP A 545 -14.95 17.67 -25.57
C ASP A 545 -14.02 18.36 -26.57
N ASN A 546 -12.69 18.26 -26.46
CA ASN A 546 -11.78 18.82 -27.48
C ASN A 546 -10.38 18.22 -27.42
N ILE A 547 -10.11 17.14 -28.17
CA ILE A 547 -8.79 16.90 -28.79
C ILE A 547 -9.00 16.11 -30.09
N ALA A 548 -9.15 16.82 -31.20
CA ALA A 548 -8.55 16.41 -32.47
C ALA A 548 -7.15 17.05 -32.53
N ASP A 549 -6.25 16.40 -33.26
CA ASP A 549 -4.86 16.79 -33.59
C ASP A 549 -3.77 16.43 -32.55
N GLU A 550 -3.06 15.35 -32.86
CA GLU A 550 -1.63 15.20 -32.55
C GLU A 550 -0.85 16.16 -33.46
N ASP A 551 -0.30 17.24 -32.88
CA ASP A 551 1.10 17.65 -33.01
C ASP A 551 1.29 19.06 -32.46
N SER A 552 1.71 19.15 -31.20
CA SER A 552 2.74 20.09 -30.74
C SER A 552 2.86 20.02 -29.22
N VAL A 553 4.04 19.59 -28.77
CA VAL A 553 4.50 19.80 -27.40
C VAL A 553 4.67 21.31 -27.23
N VAL A 554 3.68 21.96 -26.64
CA VAL A 554 3.86 23.26 -25.99
C VAL A 554 3.56 23.07 -24.51
N LEU A 555 4.64 22.95 -23.73
CA LEU A 555 4.61 23.17 -22.29
C LEU A 555 4.03 24.57 -22.07
N ASN A 556 2.76 24.68 -21.70
CA ASN A 556 2.23 25.97 -21.25
C ASN A 556 2.77 26.22 -19.83
N PRO A 557 3.64 27.23 -19.63
CA PRO A 557 4.03 27.61 -18.29
C PRO A 557 2.79 28.18 -17.59
N MET A 558 2.52 27.67 -16.38
CA MET A 558 1.46 28.15 -15.51
C MET A 558 1.52 29.68 -15.42
N THR A 559 0.40 30.36 -15.69
CA THR A 559 0.39 31.83 -15.70
C THR A 559 0.68 32.38 -14.31
N GLU A 560 1.27 33.58 -14.20
CA GLU A 560 1.59 34.18 -12.89
C GLU A 560 0.33 34.31 -12.01
N ALA A 561 -0.84 34.49 -12.61
CA ALA A 561 -2.12 34.49 -11.91
C ALA A 561 -2.46 33.13 -11.29
N GLU A 562 -2.29 32.03 -12.03
CA GLU A 562 -2.54 30.68 -11.54
C GLU A 562 -1.53 30.26 -10.47
N TRP A 563 -0.26 30.64 -10.63
CA TRP A 563 0.80 30.41 -9.65
C TRP A 563 0.52 31.15 -8.33
N LEU A 564 0.13 32.42 -8.41
CA LEU A 564 -0.21 33.22 -7.24
C LEU A 564 -1.47 32.67 -6.54
N LEU A 565 -2.47 32.21 -7.32
CA LEU A 565 -3.70 31.64 -6.79
C LEU A 565 -3.48 30.27 -6.14
N ASP A 566 -2.63 29.42 -6.70
CA ASP A 566 -2.21 28.14 -6.11
C ASP A 566 -1.44 28.37 -4.80
N ALA A 567 -0.50 29.33 -4.79
CA ALA A 567 0.21 29.70 -3.57
C ALA A 567 -0.73 30.25 -2.48
N LEU A 568 -1.73 31.06 -2.86
CA LEU A 568 -2.79 31.50 -1.95
C LEU A 568 -3.62 30.30 -1.44
N ARG A 569 -4.03 29.36 -2.31
CA ARG A 569 -4.84 28.19 -1.91
C ARG A 569 -4.10 27.25 -0.95
N ARG A 570 -2.82 26.95 -1.23
CA ARG A 570 -1.96 26.12 -0.37
C ARG A 570 -1.81 26.71 1.03
N ASN A 571 -1.79 28.04 1.12
CA ASN A 571 -1.67 28.78 2.37
C ASN A 571 -3.02 29.35 2.86
N ARG A 572 -4.16 28.78 2.42
CA ARG A 572 -5.53 29.13 2.85
C ARG A 572 -5.85 30.63 2.78
N PHE A 573 -5.35 31.31 1.76
CA PHE A 573 -5.48 32.76 1.50
C PHE A 573 -4.89 33.66 2.59
N ARG A 574 -4.04 33.13 3.47
CA ARG A 574 -3.30 33.90 4.47
C ARG A 574 -2.15 34.63 3.78
N ARG A 575 -2.38 35.90 3.43
CA ARG A 575 -1.47 36.72 2.61
C ARG A 575 -0.05 36.86 3.21
N GLY A 576 0.08 36.85 4.54
CA GLY A 576 1.39 36.87 5.21
C GLY A 576 2.21 35.61 4.91
N GLU A 577 1.64 34.44 5.25
CA GLU A 577 2.25 33.13 5.01
C GLU A 577 2.46 32.86 3.51
N THR A 578 1.57 33.37 2.66
CA THR A 578 1.73 33.28 1.19
C THR A 578 2.91 34.11 0.69
N ALA A 579 3.13 35.31 1.24
CA ALA A 579 4.26 36.16 0.84
C ALA A 579 5.59 35.52 1.26
N ASP A 580 5.62 34.94 2.46
CA ASP A 580 6.79 34.24 3.01
C ASP A 580 7.08 32.96 2.20
N PHE A 581 6.04 32.19 1.85
CA PHE A 581 6.14 31.00 0.97
C PHE A 581 6.65 31.34 -0.43
N LEU A 582 6.26 32.50 -0.98
CA LEU A 582 6.69 32.98 -2.29
C LEU A 582 8.04 33.73 -2.25
N GLY A 583 8.62 33.94 -1.07
CA GLY A 583 9.88 34.66 -0.90
C GLY A 583 9.82 36.15 -1.28
N ILE A 584 8.64 36.77 -1.22
CA ILE A 584 8.44 38.18 -1.58
C ILE A 584 7.87 38.98 -0.41
N SER A 585 8.06 40.30 -0.41
CA SER A 585 7.45 41.14 0.63
C SER A 585 5.91 41.13 0.53
N ARG A 586 5.23 41.28 1.67
CA ARG A 586 3.75 41.40 1.72
C ARG A 586 3.22 42.53 0.84
N LYS A 587 3.98 43.64 0.72
CA LYS A 587 3.67 44.78 -0.16
C LYS A 587 3.75 44.38 -1.63
N THR A 588 4.73 43.57 -2.01
CA THR A 588 4.92 43.04 -3.37
C THR A 588 3.79 42.08 -3.74
N LEU A 589 3.41 41.17 -2.82
CA LEU A 589 2.28 40.27 -3.02
C LEU A 589 0.98 41.05 -3.24
N TYR A 590 0.71 42.05 -2.40
CA TYR A 590 -0.50 42.88 -2.52
C TYR A 590 -0.58 43.63 -3.85
N ASN A 591 0.51 44.24 -4.30
CA ASN A 591 0.55 44.95 -5.59
C ASN A 591 0.33 44.00 -6.77
N ARG A 592 0.91 42.78 -6.75
CA ARG A 592 0.69 41.77 -7.79
C ARG A 592 -0.73 41.22 -7.79
N MET A 593 -1.33 41.00 -6.61
CA MET A 593 -2.76 40.63 -6.51
C MET A 593 -3.67 41.73 -7.07
N ARG A 594 -3.30 43.01 -6.90
CA ARG A 594 -4.08 44.16 -7.41
C ARG A 594 -4.01 44.28 -8.93
N SER A 595 -2.82 44.16 -9.52
CA SER A 595 -2.64 44.23 -10.97
C SER A 595 -3.31 43.08 -11.72
N LEU A 596 -3.43 41.91 -11.06
CA LEU A 596 -4.07 40.71 -11.62
C LEU A 596 -5.58 40.61 -11.28
N GLY A 597 -6.17 41.64 -10.67
CA GLY A 597 -7.61 41.67 -10.36
C GLY A 597 -8.07 40.67 -9.29
N LEU A 598 -7.14 40.14 -8.47
CA LEU A 598 -7.40 39.14 -7.41
C LEU A 598 -7.81 39.76 -6.06
N LEU A 599 -7.94 41.08 -6.00
CA LEU A 599 -8.51 41.80 -4.87
C LEU A 599 -9.91 42.28 -5.26
N ARG A 600 -10.94 41.53 -4.83
CA ARG A 600 -12.32 42.03 -4.74
C ARG A 600 -12.63 42.41 -3.30
#